data_AF-A0A6N2NM00-F1
#
_entry.id   AF-A0A6N2NM00-F1
#
_cell.length_a   1.000
_cell.length_b   1.000
_cell.length_c   1.000
_cell.angle_alpha   90.00
_cell.angle_beta   90.00
_cell.angle_gamma   90.00
#
_symmetry.space_group_name_H-M   'P 1'
#
loop_
_entity.id
_entity.type
_entity.pdbx_description
1 polymer ?
#
loop_
_entity_poly.entity_id
_entity_poly.type
_entity_poly.pdbx_seq_one_letter_code
_entity_poly.pdbx_strand_id
1 'polypeptide(L)'
;MIAGGSGITPMFQVARAILENPNDKTKVHLIYANVSYEDILLREELETLAEKYSSHFNVYYVLNQPPEVWDGGVGFVSKEMIQTYCPAPASDIKVRF
;
A
#
# COMPACT_ATOMS: atom_id res chain seq x y z
N MET A 1 -0.18 0.96 6.12
CA MET A 1 1.18 0.42 5.89
C MET A 1 1.84 1.27 4.83
N ILE A 2 3.11 1.58 4.99
CA ILE A 2 3.91 2.30 3.97
C ILE A 2 5.17 1.46 3.76
N ALA A 3 5.44 1.09 2.51
CA ALA A 3 6.61 0.30 2.13
C ALA A 3 7.36 0.98 0.99
N GLY A 4 8.67 0.71 0.90
CA GLY A 4 9.51 1.13 -0.20
C GLY A 4 10.46 0.02 -0.62
N GLY A 5 10.54 -0.25 -1.92
CA GLY A 5 11.41 -1.30 -2.49
C GLY A 5 11.24 -2.66 -1.79
N SER A 6 12.34 -3.27 -1.36
CA SER A 6 12.32 -4.58 -0.68
C SER A 6 11.60 -4.61 0.68
N GLY A 7 11.27 -3.44 1.25
CA GLY A 7 10.49 -3.29 2.47
C GLY A 7 9.05 -3.82 2.39
N ILE A 8 8.59 -4.26 1.20
CA ILE A 8 7.29 -4.89 1.01
C ILE A 8 7.15 -6.24 1.70
N THR A 9 8.23 -7.00 1.85
CA THR A 9 8.19 -8.40 2.32
C THR A 9 7.54 -8.59 3.70
N PRO A 10 7.88 -7.82 4.77
CA PRO A 10 7.16 -7.93 6.04
C PRO A 10 5.70 -7.46 5.92
N MET A 11 5.42 -6.44 5.11
CA MET A 11 4.06 -5.92 4.93
C MET A 11 3.16 -6.94 4.23
N PHE A 12 3.68 -7.64 3.22
CA PHE A 12 2.99 -8.69 2.50
C PHE A 12 2.65 -9.87 3.41
N GLN A 13 3.57 -10.30 4.28
CA GLN A 13 3.31 -11.36 5.25
C GLN A 13 2.17 -10.98 6.22
N VAL A 14 2.20 -9.75 6.76
CA VAL A 14 1.15 -9.27 7.68
C VAL A 14 -0.19 -9.14 6.95
N ALA A 15 -0.20 -8.55 5.74
CA ALA A 15 -1.41 -8.41 4.95
C ALA A 15 -2.04 -9.77 4.65
N ARG A 16 -1.26 -10.76 4.22
CA ARG A 16 -1.77 -12.12 3.99
C ARG A 16 -2.34 -12.76 5.24
N ALA A 17 -1.64 -12.67 6.37
CA ALA A 17 -2.11 -13.25 7.64
C ALA A 17 -3.46 -12.65 8.08
N ILE A 18 -3.65 -11.35 7.87
CA ILE A 18 -4.93 -10.68 8.14
C ILE A 18 -6.00 -11.15 7.16
N LEU A 19 -5.73 -11.04 5.86
CA LEU A 19 -6.75 -11.25 4.82
C LEU A 19 -7.18 -12.71 4.66
N GLU A 20 -6.28 -13.66 4.94
CA GLU A 20 -6.58 -15.09 4.86
C GLU A 20 -7.29 -15.62 6.12
N ASN A 21 -7.40 -14.82 7.18
CA ASN A 21 -8.17 -15.15 8.37
C ASN A 21 -9.62 -14.63 8.25
N PRO A 22 -10.63 -15.49 8.05
CA PRO A 22 -12.01 -15.06 7.85
C PRO A 22 -12.66 -14.40 9.08
N ASN A 23 -12.06 -14.55 10.26
CA ASN A 23 -12.53 -13.93 11.50
C ASN A 23 -11.88 -12.57 11.76
N ASP A 24 -10.81 -12.22 11.03
CA ASP A 24 -10.17 -10.91 11.13
C ASP A 24 -10.93 -9.90 10.27
N LYS A 25 -11.21 -8.73 10.84
CA LYS A 25 -11.97 -7.64 10.18
C LYS A 25 -11.10 -6.42 9.91
N THR A 26 -9.79 -6.55 10.11
CA THR A 26 -8.84 -5.45 9.93
C THR A 26 -8.80 -5.05 8.46
N LYS A 27 -8.96 -3.74 8.21
CA LYS A 27 -8.78 -3.16 6.88
C LYS A 27 -7.34 -2.69 6.72
N VAL A 28 -6.70 -3.16 5.67
CA VAL A 28 -5.30 -2.88 5.36
C VAL A 28 -5.24 -1.92 4.18
N HIS A 29 -4.57 -0.79 4.41
CA HIS A 29 -4.23 0.19 3.39
C HIS A 29 -2.72 0.21 3.22
N LEU A 30 -2.22 0.00 2.00
CA LEU A 30 -0.81 -0.04 1.68
C LEU A 30 -0.47 1.05 0.67
N ILE A 31 0.44 1.95 1.03
CA ILE A 31 1.15 2.79 0.05
C ILE A 31 2.49 2.11 -0.24
N TYR A 32 2.75 1.79 -1.50
CA TYR A 32 3.96 1.10 -1.91
C TYR A 32 4.77 1.92 -2.93
N ALA A 33 5.97 2.32 -2.54
CA ALA A 33 6.83 3.20 -3.32
C ALA A 33 8.02 2.46 -3.96
N ASN A 34 8.22 2.65 -5.27
CA ASN A 34 9.31 2.03 -6.03
C ASN A 34 9.95 3.06 -6.99
N VAL A 35 11.09 2.71 -7.60
CA VAL A 35 11.74 3.61 -8.57
C VAL A 35 10.98 3.56 -9.89
N SER A 36 10.92 2.41 -10.55
CA SER A 36 10.10 2.21 -11.76
C SER A 36 8.99 1.18 -11.55
N TYR A 37 8.13 1.02 -12.57
CA TYR A 37 7.04 0.05 -12.56
C TYR A 37 7.56 -1.40 -12.49
N GLU A 38 8.69 -1.67 -13.13
CA GLU A 38 9.34 -2.97 -13.16
C GLU A 38 9.96 -3.35 -11.81
N ASP A 39 10.25 -2.36 -10.96
CA ASP A 39 10.81 -2.57 -9.62
C ASP A 39 9.75 -2.97 -8.58
N ILE A 40 8.46 -2.99 -8.95
CA ILE A 40 7.38 -3.35 -8.03
C ILE A 40 7.43 -4.86 -7.75
N LEU A 41 8.11 -5.23 -6.66
CA LEU A 41 8.15 -6.62 -6.18
C LEU A 41 6.76 -7.07 -5.74
N LEU A 42 6.41 -8.32 -6.09
CA LEU A 42 5.14 -8.98 -5.74
C LEU A 42 3.87 -8.27 -6.27
N ARG A 43 4.01 -7.51 -7.37
CA ARG A 43 2.89 -6.74 -7.95
C ARG A 43 1.66 -7.62 -8.24
N GLU A 44 1.86 -8.74 -8.92
CA GLU A 44 0.75 -9.61 -9.33
C GLU A 44 0.03 -10.22 -8.11
N GLU A 45 0.79 -10.59 -7.08
CA GLU A 45 0.24 -11.10 -5.83
C GLU A 45 -0.52 -10.03 -5.06
N LEU A 46 -0.01 -8.79 -5.03
CA LEU A 46 -0.70 -7.66 -4.41
C LEU A 46 -2.00 -7.31 -5.13
N GLU A 47 -2.00 -7.27 -6.45
CA GLU A 47 -3.23 -7.07 -7.25
C GLU A 47 -4.22 -8.20 -7.01
N THR A 48 -3.77 -9.45 -7.03
CA THR A 48 -4.63 -10.61 -6.74
C THR A 48 -5.28 -10.52 -5.36
N LEU A 49 -4.53 -10.09 -4.34
CA LEU A 49 -5.07 -9.87 -3.01
C LEU A 49 -6.06 -8.69 -2.98
N ALA A 50 -5.78 -7.61 -3.71
CA ALA A 50 -6.63 -6.43 -3.77
C ALA A 50 -7.95 -6.73 -4.48
N GLU A 51 -7.93 -7.50 -5.55
CA GLU A 51 -9.13 -7.97 -6.25
C GLU A 51 -9.95 -8.92 -5.35
N LYS A 52 -9.29 -9.93 -4.76
CA LYS A 52 -9.95 -10.95 -3.94
C LYS A 52 -10.55 -10.38 -2.66
N TYR A 53 -9.87 -9.42 -2.03
CA TYR A 53 -10.25 -8.83 -0.74
C TYR A 53 -10.51 -7.33 -0.84
N SER A 54 -11.15 -6.87 -1.92
CA SER A 54 -11.36 -5.45 -2.24
C SER A 54 -12.03 -4.60 -1.16
N SER A 55 -12.78 -5.21 -0.23
CA SER A 55 -13.38 -4.51 0.91
C SER A 55 -12.44 -4.32 2.11
N HIS A 56 -11.33 -5.07 2.15
CA HIS A 56 -10.39 -5.15 3.27
C HIS A 56 -8.93 -4.86 2.88
N PHE A 57 -8.57 -4.85 1.59
CA PHE A 57 -7.22 -4.53 1.14
C PHE A 57 -7.24 -3.50 0.01
N ASN A 58 -6.54 -2.39 0.22
CA ASN A 58 -6.33 -1.35 -0.78
C ASN A 58 -4.82 -1.12 -0.93
N VAL A 59 -4.34 -1.10 -2.16
CA VAL A 59 -2.95 -0.78 -2.50
C VAL A 59 -2.91 0.47 -3.37
N TYR A 60 -1.99 1.39 -3.05
CA TYR A 60 -1.71 2.57 -3.83
C TYR A 60 -0.22 2.62 -4.15
N TYR A 61 0.12 2.67 -5.43
CA TYR A 61 1.51 2.66 -5.88
C TYR A 61 2.02 4.08 -6.11
N VAL A 62 3.28 4.29 -5.77
CA VAL A 62 3.99 5.56 -5.99
C VAL A 62 5.31 5.26 -6.69
N LEU A 63 5.59 5.93 -7.81
CA LEU A 63 6.78 5.68 -8.62
C LEU A 63 7.61 6.96 -8.81
N ASN A 64 8.94 6.85 -8.69
CA ASN A 64 9.83 7.97 -9.03
C ASN A 64 9.94 8.18 -10.55
N GLN A 65 9.92 7.10 -11.31
CA GLN A 65 10.07 7.05 -12.77
C GLN A 65 8.90 6.25 -13.35
N PRO A 66 7.68 6.82 -13.36
CA PRO A 66 6.50 6.13 -13.89
C PRO A 66 6.56 6.00 -15.42
N PRO A 67 5.83 5.01 -16.00
CA PRO A 67 5.56 4.98 -17.43
C PRO A 67 4.71 6.19 -17.87
N GLU A 68 4.61 6.41 -19.18
CA GLU A 68 3.85 7.54 -19.75
C GLU A 68 2.37 7.53 -19.33
N VAL A 69 1.78 6.35 -19.18
CA VAL A 69 0.42 6.15 -18.67
C VAL A 69 0.52 5.62 -17.24
N TRP A 70 0.25 6.50 -16.26
CA TRP A 70 0.32 6.16 -14.84
C TRP A 70 -0.75 6.89 -14.04
N ASP A 71 -1.59 6.12 -13.35
CA ASP A 71 -2.69 6.64 -12.53
C ASP A 71 -2.31 6.74 -11.03
N GLY A 72 -1.12 6.28 -10.66
CA GLY A 72 -0.62 6.27 -9.28
C GLY A 72 0.12 7.55 -8.89
N GLY A 73 0.77 7.50 -7.73
CA GLY A 73 1.57 8.62 -7.22
C GLY A 73 2.89 8.75 -7.97
N VAL A 74 3.44 9.97 -8.04
CA VAL A 74 4.73 10.25 -8.67
C VAL A 74 5.69 10.90 -7.68
N GLY A 75 6.93 10.44 -7.66
CA GLY A 75 7.99 10.91 -6.77
C GLY A 75 7.95 10.23 -5.39
N PHE A 76 8.28 10.98 -4.34
CA PHE A 76 8.28 10.45 -2.98
C PHE A 76 6.89 10.46 -2.35
N VAL A 77 6.65 9.54 -1.40
CA VAL A 77 5.43 9.52 -0.60
C VAL A 77 5.26 10.86 0.13
N SER A 78 4.18 11.57 -0.18
CA SER A 78 3.89 12.89 0.41
C SER A 78 2.87 12.81 1.55
N LYS A 79 2.74 13.90 2.30
CA LYS A 79 1.72 14.05 3.34
C LYS A 79 0.31 13.86 2.77
N GLU A 80 0.05 14.45 1.60
CA GLU A 80 -1.25 14.42 0.92
C GLU A 80 -1.61 12.99 0.52
N MET A 81 -0.63 12.22 0.01
CA MET A 81 -0.82 10.80 -0.30
C MET A 81 -1.17 10.00 0.95
N ILE A 82 -0.46 10.23 2.06
CA ILE A 82 -0.76 9.53 3.31
C ILE A 82 -2.16 9.89 3.81
N GLN A 83 -2.55 11.16 3.79
CA GLN A 83 -3.88 11.60 4.23
C GLN A 83 -5.02 11.06 3.35
N THR A 84 -4.75 10.83 2.06
CA THR A 84 -5.76 10.35 1.11
C THR A 84 -5.92 8.83 1.14
N TYR A 85 -4.81 8.09 1.21
CA TYR A 85 -4.80 6.64 1.02
C TYR A 85 -4.62 5.83 2.31
N CYS A 86 -4.22 6.45 3.43
CA CYS A 86 -4.20 5.81 4.75
C CYS A 86 -5.43 6.22 5.58
N PRO A 87 -5.87 5.37 6.53
CA PRO A 87 -6.92 5.75 7.47
C PRO A 87 -6.49 6.96 8.32
N ALA A 88 -7.47 7.79 8.68
CA ALA A 88 -7.25 8.89 9.59
C ALA A 88 -6.67 8.37 10.93
N PRO A 89 -5.76 9.13 11.57
CA PRO A 89 -5.26 8.74 12.88
C PRO A 89 -6.39 8.67 13.90
N ALA A 90 -6.28 7.73 14.84
CA ALA A 90 -7.17 7.69 15.99
C ALA A 90 -7.00 8.96 16.84
N SER A 91 -8.02 9.32 17.63
CA SER A 91 -8.05 10.56 18.41
C SER A 91 -6.90 10.71 19.41
N ASP A 92 -6.32 9.60 19.84
CA ASP A 92 -5.20 9.50 20.78
C ASP A 92 -3.83 9.34 20.10
N ILE A 93 -3.79 9.29 18.76
CA ILE A 93 -2.57 9.13 17.99
C ILE A 93 -2.19 10.44 17.29
N LYS A 94 -0.93 10.87 17.49
CA LYS A 94 -0.36 12.01 16.79
C LYS A 94 0.54 11.56 15.65
N VAL A 95 0.18 11.91 14.42
CA VAL A 95 1.08 11.79 13.26
C VAL A 95 1.74 13.15 13.03
N ARG A 96 3.07 13.17 12.97
CA ARG A 96 3.86 14.34 12.57
C ARG A 96 4.57 14.01 11.26
N PHE A 97 4.42 14.89 10.29
CA PHE A 97 5.09 14.84 8.98
C PHE A 97 6.24 15.83 8.97
#